data_AF-A0A6J4M8B8-F1
#
_entry.id   AF-A0A6J4M8B8-F1
#
_cell.length_a   1.000
_cell.length_b   1.000
_cell.length_c   1.000
_cell.angle_alpha   90.00
_cell.angle_beta   90.00
_cell.angle_gamma   90.00
#
_symmetry.space_group_name_H-M   'P 1'
#
loop_
_entity.id
_entity.type
_entity.pdbx_description
1 polymer ?
#
loop_
_entity_poly.entity_id
_entity_poly.type
_entity_poly.pdbx_seq_one_letter_code
_entity_poly.pdbx_strand_id
1 'polypeptide(L)'
;MPDDVEFPARGYTTEDIRSVSTPPAKPRRRWGRWLLAALLVVPAALTALWTAFTLNVTYSRGERAGVVQKFSRKGWLCKTWEGDIAMATIPGAVPERFSFTVRDDSLARVVNALYRQGARASISYEQHRGVPTSCFGDTEYFAVGAEAIGGVTPGAAGPPAATPPVPPAAPGNISP
;
A
#
# COMPACT_ATOMS: atom_id res chain seq x y z
N MET A 1 48.36 -1.59 69.23
CA MET A 1 48.97 -1.71 67.89
C MET A 1 48.57 -0.48 67.10
N PRO A 2 49.49 0.44 66.76
CA PRO A 2 49.30 1.36 65.65
C PRO A 2 49.72 0.65 64.34
N ASP A 3 48.82 0.67 63.36
CA ASP A 3 48.99 0.01 62.08
C ASP A 3 50.09 0.67 61.23
N ASP A 4 50.91 -0.16 60.60
CA ASP A 4 52.09 0.21 59.83
C ASP A 4 51.67 0.90 58.53
N VAL A 5 51.81 2.23 58.47
CA VAL A 5 51.61 2.99 57.23
C VAL A 5 52.90 2.91 56.41
N GLU A 6 52.94 1.97 55.47
CA GLU A 6 54.02 1.80 54.51
C GLU A 6 54.04 2.99 53.52
N PHE A 7 55.07 3.84 53.59
CA PHE A 7 55.24 4.98 52.68
C PHE A 7 56.02 4.55 51.43
N PRO A 8 55.47 4.72 50.21
CA PRO A 8 56.16 4.33 48.99
C PRO A 8 57.40 5.19 48.72
N ALA A 9 58.49 4.57 48.27
CA ALA A 9 59.80 5.20 48.05
C ALA A 9 59.85 6.26 46.92
N ARG A 10 58.74 6.51 46.21
CA ARG A 10 58.62 7.54 45.17
C ARG A 10 57.53 8.52 45.57
N GLY A 11 57.91 9.76 45.86
CA GLY A 11 56.94 10.83 46.16
C GLY A 11 56.02 11.07 44.98
N TYR A 12 54.72 11.07 45.22
CA TYR A 12 53.71 11.41 44.20
C TYR A 12 53.89 12.87 43.76
N THR A 13 54.07 13.11 42.46
CA THR A 13 54.09 14.50 41.95
C THR A 13 52.66 15.03 41.83
N THR A 14 52.52 16.36 41.72
CA THR A 14 51.22 17.00 41.53
C THR A 14 50.56 16.57 40.22
N GLU A 15 51.34 16.15 39.21
CA GLU A 15 50.79 15.55 37.99
C GLU A 15 50.20 14.16 38.23
N ASP A 16 50.84 13.33 39.06
CA ASP A 16 50.36 11.99 39.37
C ASP A 16 48.98 12.03 40.04
N ILE A 17 48.77 12.95 40.99
CA ILE A 17 47.48 13.13 41.67
C ILE A 17 46.39 13.64 40.71
N ARG A 18 46.75 14.47 39.73
CA ARG A 18 45.83 14.92 38.68
C ARG A 18 45.44 13.79 37.72
N SER A 19 46.34 12.85 37.45
CA SER A 19 46.06 11.69 36.60
C SER A 19 45.03 10.75 37.22
N VAL A 20 45.07 10.58 38.54
CA VAL A 20 44.15 9.70 39.30
C VAL A 20 42.76 10.33 39.49
N SER A 21 42.67 11.67 39.50
CA SER A 21 41.43 12.41 39.79
C SER A 21 40.56 12.68 38.56
N THR A 22 40.98 12.30 37.35
CA THR A 22 40.13 12.40 36.17
C THR A 22 39.28 11.14 36.03
N PRO A 23 37.95 11.18 36.32
CA PRO A 23 37.10 10.03 36.04
C PRO A 23 37.16 9.73 34.54
N PRO A 24 37.30 8.46 34.12
CA PRO A 24 37.38 8.12 32.70
C PRO A 24 36.12 8.66 32.02
N ALA A 25 36.30 9.53 31.02
CA ALA A 25 35.21 10.08 30.25
C ALA A 25 34.38 8.93 29.67
N LYS A 26 33.17 8.72 30.19
CA LYS A 26 32.28 7.63 29.76
C LYS A 26 32.08 7.79 28.25
N PRO A 27 32.44 6.79 27.41
CA PRO A 27 32.39 6.95 25.97
C PRO A 27 30.95 7.29 25.59
N ARG A 28 30.73 8.52 25.13
CA ARG A 28 29.40 9.03 24.80
C ARG A 28 28.86 8.13 23.69
N ARG A 29 27.99 7.22 24.10
CA ARG A 29 27.64 5.99 23.37
C ARG A 29 27.04 6.40 22.02
N ARG A 30 27.87 6.47 20.97
CA ARG A 30 27.42 6.74 19.58
C ARG A 30 26.34 5.73 19.16
N TRP A 31 26.31 4.56 19.81
CA TRP A 31 25.26 3.56 19.64
C TRP A 31 23.86 4.07 19.98
N GLY A 32 23.69 5.04 20.88
CA GLY A 32 22.37 5.64 21.13
C GLY A 32 21.82 6.36 19.90
N ARG A 33 22.69 7.04 19.14
CA ARG A 33 22.32 7.68 17.87
C ARG A 33 22.03 6.65 16.77
N TRP A 34 22.81 5.57 16.71
CA TRP A 34 22.54 4.47 15.78
C TRP A 34 21.26 3.69 16.12
N LEU A 35 20.95 3.51 17.40
CA LEU A 35 19.70 2.87 17.85
C LEU A 35 18.49 3.76 17.55
N LEU A 36 18.59 5.08 17.77
CA LEU A 36 17.54 6.04 17.37
C LEU A 36 17.38 6.11 15.85
N ALA A 37 18.47 6.10 15.10
CA ALA A 37 18.42 6.06 13.64
C ALA A 37 17.79 4.74 13.15
N ALA A 38 18.17 3.60 13.73
CA ALA A 38 17.57 2.31 13.42
C ALA A 38 16.07 2.27 13.75
N LEU A 39 15.65 2.89 14.85
CA LEU A 39 14.23 2.99 15.24
C LEU A 39 13.37 3.72 14.19
N LEU A 40 13.93 4.66 13.43
CA LEU A 40 13.23 5.36 12.35
C LEU A 40 13.42 4.70 10.97
N VAL A 41 14.63 4.22 10.68
CA VAL A 41 14.99 3.65 9.37
C VAL A 41 14.38 2.26 9.18
N VAL A 42 14.35 1.42 10.21
CA VAL A 42 13.79 0.06 10.12
C VAL A 42 12.29 0.08 9.77
N PRO A 43 11.41 0.82 10.47
CA PRO A 43 10.00 0.87 10.07
C PRO A 43 9.80 1.52 8.70
N ALA A 44 10.59 2.54 8.33
CA ALA A 44 10.52 3.13 7.00
C ALA A 44 10.93 2.14 5.89
N ALA A 45 11.95 1.31 6.13
CA ALA A 45 12.35 0.27 5.19
C ALA A 45 11.30 -0.85 5.10
N LEU A 46 10.71 -1.26 6.24
CA LEU A 46 9.64 -2.25 6.26
C LEU A 46 8.39 -1.79 5.52
N THR A 47 7.97 -0.53 5.70
CA THR A 47 6.83 0.01 4.95
C THR A 47 7.13 0.12 3.47
N ALA A 48 8.34 0.50 3.06
CA ALA A 48 8.75 0.54 1.66
C ALA A 48 8.79 -0.85 1.00
N LEU A 49 9.28 -1.86 1.72
CA LEU A 49 9.27 -3.25 1.23
C LEU A 49 7.84 -3.79 1.13
N TRP A 50 6.99 -3.49 2.12
CA TRP A 50 5.59 -3.89 2.12
C TRP A 50 4.78 -3.22 1.01
N THR A 51 4.99 -1.92 0.75
CA THR A 51 4.34 -1.22 -0.38
C THR A 51 4.79 -1.82 -1.71
N ALA A 52 6.09 -2.10 -1.86
CA ALA A 52 6.59 -2.76 -3.07
C ALA A 52 5.93 -4.13 -3.26
N PHE A 53 5.82 -4.94 -2.21
CA PHE A 53 5.16 -6.25 -2.29
C PHE A 53 3.68 -6.14 -2.66
N THR A 54 2.93 -5.30 -1.96
CA THR A 54 1.48 -5.14 -2.17
C THR A 54 1.12 -4.56 -3.53
N LEU A 55 1.95 -3.69 -4.09
CA LEU A 55 1.76 -3.17 -5.46
C LEU A 55 2.09 -4.18 -6.55
N ASN A 56 2.94 -5.17 -6.29
CA ASN A 56 3.28 -6.20 -7.27
C ASN A 56 2.36 -7.43 -7.21
N VAL A 57 1.70 -7.67 -6.07
CA VAL A 57 0.78 -8.80 -5.89
C VAL A 57 -0.65 -8.37 -6.14
N THR A 58 -1.16 -8.70 -7.33
CA THR A 58 -2.58 -8.51 -7.68
C THR A 58 -3.40 -9.65 -7.07
N TYR A 59 -4.31 -9.32 -6.15
CA TYR A 59 -5.22 -10.27 -5.50
C TYR A 59 -6.33 -10.73 -6.44
N SER A 60 -6.96 -9.79 -7.13
CA SER A 60 -8.08 -10.07 -8.03
C SER A 60 -8.02 -9.11 -9.22
N ARG A 61 -8.43 -9.59 -10.39
CA ARG A 61 -8.60 -8.77 -11.58
C ARG A 61 -10.02 -8.91 -12.05
N GLY A 62 -10.62 -7.79 -12.46
CA GLY A 62 -11.99 -7.78 -12.92
C GLY A 62 -12.29 -6.58 -13.79
N GLU A 63 -13.50 -6.55 -14.28
CA GLU A 63 -14.00 -5.48 -15.12
C GLU A 63 -15.38 -5.06 -14.63
N ARG A 64 -15.61 -3.74 -14.62
CA ARG A 64 -16.83 -3.13 -14.11
C ARG A 64 -17.32 -2.07 -15.07
N ALA A 65 -18.51 -2.27 -15.60
CA ALA A 65 -19.17 -1.33 -16.50
C ALA A 65 -20.13 -0.41 -15.74
N GLY A 66 -20.08 0.89 -16.03
CA GLY A 66 -20.97 1.86 -15.39
C GLY A 66 -20.84 3.24 -16.01
N VAL A 67 -21.49 4.23 -15.40
CA VAL A 67 -21.27 5.64 -15.74
C VAL A 67 -20.39 6.26 -14.68
N VAL A 68 -19.33 6.96 -15.08
CA VAL A 68 -18.49 7.71 -14.14
C VAL A 68 -19.33 8.86 -13.58
N GLN A 69 -19.54 8.88 -12.27
CA GLN A 69 -20.33 9.94 -11.62
C GLN A 69 -19.46 10.99 -10.95
N LYS A 70 -18.29 10.58 -10.48
CA LYS A 70 -17.36 11.44 -9.78
C LYS A 70 -15.95 11.06 -10.17
N PHE A 71 -15.13 12.06 -10.48
CA PHE A 71 -13.71 11.88 -10.72
C PHE A 71 -12.99 13.10 -10.14
N SER A 72 -12.11 12.89 -9.17
CA SER A 72 -11.42 13.98 -8.49
C SER A 72 -9.99 13.60 -8.13
N ARG A 73 -9.08 14.55 -8.27
CA ARG A 73 -7.68 14.38 -7.89
C ARG A 73 -7.53 14.65 -6.39
N LYS A 74 -7.19 13.63 -5.62
CA LYS A 74 -7.02 13.72 -4.16
C LYS A 74 -5.58 13.50 -3.76
N GLY A 75 -5.22 14.02 -2.58
CA GLY A 75 -3.89 13.86 -1.98
C GLY A 75 -3.16 15.18 -1.75
N TRP A 76 -2.49 15.27 -0.59
CA TRP A 76 -1.68 16.44 -0.22
C TRP A 76 -0.22 16.30 -0.71
N LEU A 77 0.39 15.14 -0.49
CA LEU A 77 1.78 14.84 -0.91
C LEU A 77 1.85 14.04 -2.22
N CYS A 78 1.05 12.98 -2.37
CA CYS A 78 0.96 12.17 -3.58
C CYS A 78 -0.44 12.32 -4.15
N LYS A 79 -0.57 12.99 -5.29
CA LYS A 79 -1.89 13.24 -5.91
C LYS A 79 -2.29 12.05 -6.77
N THR A 80 -3.25 11.26 -6.32
CA THR A 80 -3.90 10.20 -7.09
C THR A 80 -5.22 10.70 -7.66
N TRP A 81 -5.71 10.03 -8.69
CA TRP A 81 -7.03 10.29 -9.24
C TRP A 81 -8.00 9.26 -8.66
N GLU A 82 -9.08 9.73 -8.04
CA GLU A 82 -10.09 8.87 -7.44
C GLU A 82 -11.39 9.02 -8.24
N GLY A 83 -11.91 7.91 -8.73
CA GLY A 83 -13.13 7.83 -9.51
C GLY A 83 -14.19 6.99 -8.81
N ASP A 84 -15.45 7.39 -8.94
CA ASP A 84 -16.61 6.59 -8.58
C ASP A 84 -17.43 6.32 -9.84
N ILE A 85 -17.67 5.04 -10.16
CA ILE A 85 -18.67 4.65 -11.15
C ILE A 85 -19.97 4.25 -10.47
N ALA A 86 -21.09 4.62 -11.07
CA ALA A 86 -22.40 4.08 -10.73
C ALA A 86 -22.72 2.92 -11.67
N MET A 87 -22.87 1.75 -11.08
CA MET A 87 -23.38 0.56 -11.75
C MET A 87 -24.90 0.57 -11.66
N ALA A 88 -25.54 0.62 -12.83
CA ALA A 88 -26.99 0.46 -12.89
C ALA A 88 -27.31 -1.05 -12.88
N THR A 89 -27.47 -1.62 -11.70
CA THR A 89 -27.80 -3.04 -11.55
C THR A 89 -29.29 -3.29 -11.84
N ILE A 90 -30.17 -2.33 -11.52
CA ILE A 90 -31.63 -2.40 -11.75
C ILE A 90 -32.20 -0.98 -11.94
N PRO A 91 -32.99 -0.70 -13.00
CA PRO A 91 -33.68 0.59 -13.13
C PRO A 91 -34.65 0.81 -11.96
N GLY A 92 -34.48 1.91 -11.22
CA GLY A 92 -35.29 2.23 -10.04
C GLY A 92 -34.69 1.81 -8.68
N ALA A 93 -33.59 1.04 -8.68
CA ALA A 93 -32.80 0.79 -7.48
C ALA A 93 -31.68 1.84 -7.34
N VAL A 94 -31.18 2.02 -6.11
CA VAL A 94 -30.00 2.85 -5.86
C VAL A 94 -28.80 2.23 -6.59
N PRO A 95 -28.15 2.95 -7.52
CA PRO A 95 -26.99 2.42 -8.23
C PRO A 95 -25.88 2.03 -7.27
N GLU A 96 -25.28 0.86 -7.45
CA GLU A 96 -24.12 0.45 -6.67
C GLU A 96 -22.93 1.34 -7.07
N ARG A 97 -22.35 2.03 -6.09
CA ARG A 97 -21.19 2.91 -6.31
C ARG A 97 -19.92 2.10 -6.11
N PHE A 98 -19.08 2.07 -7.15
CA PHE A 98 -17.76 1.47 -7.08
C PHE A 98 -16.68 2.54 -7.17
N SER A 99 -15.88 2.65 -6.13
CA SER A 99 -14.75 3.58 -6.04
C SER A 99 -13.46 2.89 -6.51
N PHE A 100 -12.70 3.58 -7.35
CA PHE A 100 -11.44 3.10 -7.92
C PHE A 100 -10.38 4.21 -7.95
N THR A 101 -9.13 3.81 -7.79
CA THR A 101 -7.96 4.69 -7.90
C THR A 101 -7.36 4.56 -9.30
N VAL A 102 -7.04 5.69 -9.93
CA VAL A 102 -6.23 5.77 -11.15
C VAL A 102 -4.89 6.43 -10.80
N ARG A 103 -3.79 5.72 -11.08
CA ARG A 103 -2.42 6.24 -10.87
C ARG A 103 -1.81 6.87 -12.11
N ASP A 104 -2.21 6.43 -13.29
CA ASP A 104 -1.66 6.89 -14.56
C ASP A 104 -2.40 8.15 -15.05
N ASP A 105 -1.66 9.25 -15.27
CA ASP A 105 -2.23 10.51 -15.77
C ASP A 105 -2.79 10.39 -17.21
N SER A 106 -2.30 9.45 -18.02
CA SER A 106 -2.86 9.17 -19.35
C SER A 106 -4.23 8.51 -19.24
N LEU A 107 -4.38 7.49 -18.40
CA LEU A 107 -5.65 6.82 -18.14
C LEU A 107 -6.64 7.77 -17.46
N ALA A 108 -6.17 8.62 -16.55
CA ALA A 108 -6.98 9.65 -15.92
C ALA A 108 -7.56 10.64 -16.93
N ARG A 109 -6.80 11.01 -17.98
CA ARG A 109 -7.32 11.86 -19.07
C ARG A 109 -8.43 11.17 -19.85
N VAL A 110 -8.28 9.87 -20.15
CA VAL A 110 -9.31 9.07 -20.83
C VAL A 110 -10.57 9.01 -19.98
N VAL A 111 -10.46 8.62 -18.70
CA VAL A 111 -11.60 8.55 -17.77
C VAL A 111 -12.27 9.90 -17.59
N ASN A 112 -11.51 10.99 -17.48
CA ASN A 112 -12.05 12.34 -17.39
C ASN A 112 -12.78 12.78 -18.68
N ALA A 113 -12.30 12.35 -19.84
CA ALA A 113 -13.00 12.58 -21.11
C ALA A 113 -14.34 11.83 -21.14
N LEU A 114 -14.36 10.55 -20.73
CA LEU A 114 -15.57 9.73 -20.63
C LEU A 114 -16.57 10.33 -19.63
N TYR A 115 -16.08 10.80 -18.48
CA TYR A 115 -16.88 11.51 -17.47
C TYR A 115 -17.55 12.75 -18.04
N ARG A 116 -16.81 13.60 -18.76
CA ARG A 116 -17.35 14.82 -19.38
C ARG A 116 -18.38 14.55 -20.47
N GLN A 117 -18.26 13.41 -21.15
CA GLN A 117 -19.21 12.98 -22.18
C GLN A 117 -20.46 12.32 -21.59
N GLY A 118 -20.46 11.97 -20.29
CA GLY A 118 -21.52 11.18 -19.68
C GLY A 118 -21.66 9.77 -20.30
N ALA A 119 -20.61 9.28 -20.95
CA ALA A 119 -20.61 7.99 -21.62
C ALA A 119 -20.56 6.85 -20.60
N ARG A 120 -21.13 5.69 -20.96
CA ARG A 120 -20.88 4.45 -20.22
C ARG A 120 -19.43 4.04 -20.46
N ALA A 121 -18.73 3.69 -19.40
CA ALA A 121 -17.35 3.26 -19.42
C ALA A 121 -17.21 1.87 -18.80
N SER A 122 -16.40 1.02 -19.40
CA SER A 122 -15.88 -0.19 -18.79
C SER A 122 -14.56 0.15 -18.11
N ILE A 123 -14.44 -0.15 -16.82
CA ILE A 123 -13.22 0.04 -16.05
C ILE A 123 -12.66 -1.33 -15.70
N SER A 124 -11.51 -1.67 -16.27
CA SER A 124 -10.72 -2.84 -15.88
C SER A 124 -9.89 -2.47 -14.66
N TYR A 125 -9.96 -3.28 -13.61
CA TYR A 125 -9.29 -3.00 -12.34
C TYR A 125 -8.49 -4.20 -11.83
N GLU A 126 -7.43 -3.87 -11.10
CA GLU A 126 -6.60 -4.80 -10.33
C GLU A 126 -6.74 -4.48 -8.85
N GLN A 127 -7.14 -5.47 -8.06
CA GLN A 127 -7.25 -5.34 -6.61
C GLN A 127 -5.90 -5.67 -5.97
N HIS A 128 -5.35 -4.72 -5.24
CA HIS A 128 -4.13 -4.87 -4.46
C HIS A 128 -4.47 -4.75 -2.98
N ARG A 129 -4.33 -5.85 -2.23
CA ARG A 129 -4.75 -5.91 -0.82
C ARG A 129 -3.63 -5.41 0.10
N GLY A 130 -3.96 -4.53 1.03
CA GLY A 130 -3.04 -4.12 2.11
C GLY A 130 -2.11 -2.94 1.79
N VAL A 131 -2.52 -2.03 0.89
CA VAL A 131 -1.79 -0.79 0.59
C VAL A 131 -1.70 0.05 1.89
N PRO A 132 -0.51 0.21 2.49
CA PRO A 132 -0.40 0.73 3.86
C PRO A 132 -0.44 2.26 3.94
N THR A 133 -0.36 2.98 2.82
CA THR A 133 -0.35 4.45 2.84
C THR A 133 -1.27 5.03 1.77
N SER A 134 -2.00 6.07 2.15
CA SER A 134 -2.87 6.87 1.28
C SER A 134 -2.12 7.59 0.15
N CYS A 135 -0.78 7.58 0.17
CA CYS A 135 0.02 8.04 -0.96
C CYS A 135 -0.13 7.14 -2.20
N PHE A 136 -0.41 5.85 -2.02
CA PHE A 136 -0.48 4.90 -3.15
C PHE A 136 -1.89 4.73 -3.71
N GLY A 137 -2.94 4.99 -2.94
CA GLY A 137 -4.34 5.01 -3.38
C GLY A 137 -5.30 5.02 -2.19
N ASP A 138 -6.47 5.66 -2.34
CA ASP A 138 -7.51 5.63 -1.29
C ASP A 138 -8.26 4.28 -1.28
N THR A 139 -8.21 3.54 -2.39
CA THR A 139 -8.93 2.27 -2.56
C THR A 139 -7.98 1.11 -2.88
N GLU A 140 -8.43 -0.11 -2.60
CA GLU A 140 -7.71 -1.34 -2.99
C GLU A 140 -7.82 -1.63 -4.49
N TYR A 141 -8.68 -0.93 -5.22
CA TYR A 141 -9.00 -1.18 -6.62
C TYR A 141 -8.29 -0.16 -7.51
N PHE A 142 -7.33 -0.63 -8.30
CA PHE A 142 -6.54 0.19 -9.21
C PHE A 142 -7.00 0.00 -10.64
N ALA A 143 -7.49 1.06 -11.28
CA ALA A 143 -7.90 1.00 -12.67
C ALA A 143 -6.67 0.91 -13.60
N VAL A 144 -6.65 -0.14 -14.41
CA VAL A 144 -5.60 -0.44 -15.40
C VAL A 144 -6.08 -0.19 -16.83
N GLY A 145 -7.40 -0.17 -17.05
CA GLY A 145 -8.01 0.08 -18.36
C GLY A 145 -9.31 0.87 -18.23
N ALA A 146 -9.62 1.69 -19.23
CA ALA A 146 -10.88 2.39 -19.34
C ALA A 146 -11.32 2.47 -20.81
N GLU A 147 -12.51 1.94 -21.12
CA GLU A 147 -13.04 1.88 -22.48
C GLU A 147 -14.47 2.43 -22.54
N ALA A 148 -14.83 3.10 -23.64
CA ALA A 148 -16.18 3.62 -23.84
C ALA A 148 -17.13 2.50 -24.31
N ILE A 149 -18.13 2.17 -23.50
CA ILE A 149 -19.22 1.26 -23.87
C ILE A 149 -20.32 2.11 -24.52
N GLY A 150 -20.13 2.48 -25.79
CA GLY A 150 -21.08 3.40 -26.45
C GLY A 150 -20.92 3.60 -27.95
N GLY A 151 -19.88 3.05 -28.58
CA GLY A 151 -19.79 2.93 -30.03
C GLY A 151 -20.16 1.50 -30.43
N VAL A 152 -21.38 1.30 -30.92
CA VAL A 152 -21.75 0.03 -31.55
C VAL A 152 -20.79 -0.24 -32.72
N THR A 153 -19.89 -1.22 -32.56
CA THR A 153 -19.62 -2.15 -33.68
C THR A 153 -20.19 -3.49 -33.23
N PRO A 154 -21.37 -3.90 -33.71
CA PRO A 154 -21.92 -5.21 -33.42
C PRO A 154 -21.18 -6.17 -34.36
N GLY A 155 -20.03 -6.67 -33.92
CA GLY A 155 -19.13 -7.41 -34.81
C GLY A 155 -17.95 -8.07 -34.11
N ALA A 156 -18.09 -8.51 -32.87
CA ALA A 156 -17.21 -9.50 -32.27
C ALA A 156 -17.95 -10.19 -31.12
N ALA A 157 -18.84 -11.12 -31.48
CA ALA A 157 -19.28 -12.16 -30.56
C ALA A 157 -18.06 -13.01 -30.18
N GLY A 158 -17.50 -12.78 -29.00
CA GLY A 158 -16.80 -13.80 -28.24
C GLY A 158 -17.82 -14.50 -27.34
N PRO A 159 -17.92 -15.84 -27.33
CA PRO A 159 -18.97 -16.55 -26.60
C PRO A 159 -18.89 -16.27 -25.08
N PRO A 160 -20.04 -16.13 -24.39
CA PRO A 160 -20.06 -16.10 -22.94
C PRO A 160 -19.90 -17.53 -22.41
N ALA A 161 -18.71 -17.96 -22.01
CA ALA A 161 -18.57 -19.15 -21.15
C ALA A 161 -17.15 -19.33 -20.60
N ALA A 162 -17.03 -19.25 -19.27
CA ALA A 162 -16.55 -20.38 -18.46
C ALA A 162 -16.78 -20.07 -16.97
N THR A 163 -18.02 -20.26 -16.51
CA THR A 163 -18.21 -20.69 -15.12
C THR A 163 -17.61 -22.09 -14.98
N PRO A 164 -16.79 -22.38 -13.96
CA PRO A 164 -16.31 -23.73 -13.72
C PRO A 164 -17.50 -24.65 -13.38
N PRO A 165 -17.52 -25.91 -13.87
CA PRO A 165 -18.58 -26.84 -13.57
C PRO A 165 -18.58 -27.20 -12.08
N VAL A 166 -19.75 -27.07 -11.46
CA VAL A 166 -20.03 -27.65 -10.13
C VAL A 166 -19.85 -29.17 -10.24
N PRO A 167 -19.00 -29.80 -9.40
CA PRO A 167 -18.85 -31.25 -9.41
C PRO A 167 -20.15 -31.94 -8.95
N PRO A 168 -20.53 -33.07 -9.55
CA PRO A 168 -21.72 -33.81 -9.13
C PRO A 168 -21.52 -34.41 -7.73
N ALA A 169 -22.54 -34.25 -6.88
CA ALA A 169 -22.66 -34.96 -5.62
C ALA A 169 -22.65 -36.48 -5.86
N ALA A 170 -21.82 -37.21 -5.12
CA ALA A 170 -21.76 -38.65 -5.17
C ALA A 170 -23.08 -39.28 -4.67
N PRO A 171 -23.59 -40.35 -5.29
CA PRO A 171 -24.72 -41.10 -4.76
C PRO A 171 -24.27 -41.92 -3.55
N GLY A 172 -24.83 -41.62 -2.38
CA GLY A 172 -24.75 -42.50 -1.20
C GLY A 172 -25.53 -43.78 -1.47
N ASN A 173 -24.85 -44.91 -1.32
CA ASN A 173 -25.37 -46.27 -1.44
C ASN A 173 -26.67 -46.49 -0.65
N ILE A 174 -27.67 -47.06 -1.32
CA ILE A 174 -28.70 -47.88 -0.68
C ILE A 174 -28.52 -49.29 -1.25
N SER A 175 -28.21 -50.25 -0.40
CA SER A 175 -28.24 -51.69 -0.68
C SER A 175 -28.30 -52.46 0.65
N PRO A 176 -28.77 -53.71 0.63
CA PRO A 176 -30.17 -54.14 0.63
C PRO A 176 -30.69 -54.52 2.03
#